data_AF-A0A6C0JDX7-F1
#
_entry.id   AF-A0A6C0JDX7-F1
#
_cell.length_a   1.000
_cell.length_b   1.000
_cell.length_c   1.000
_cell.angle_alpha   90.00
_cell.angle_beta   90.00
_cell.angle_gamma   90.00
#
_symmetry.space_group_name_H-M   'P 1'
#
loop_
_entity.id
_entity.type
_entity.pdbx_description
1 polymer ?
#
loop_
_entity_poly.entity_id
_entity_poly.type
_entity_poly.pdbx_seq_one_letter_code
_entity_poly.pdbx_strand_id
1 'polypeptide(L)'
;MTSMGSTSIDNLPTANNEENVVLQTTEKNNIVVEDKARKLQKEREADLNIKNAPPVQMDVNKFVSGIQEASSSGMLSLPSRDIPHDKDRLIKDENIKPNFIPKGAHPTDYITEHQTSEEIIKQNAKKQQSQDNLDILFTELALPTMIAALYFAYQLPAVRKMFIKSFPFCYNKSGDKNIYGFLVNSLVFGAIIYSSNKVVNHLSK
;
A
#
# COMPACT_ATOMS: atom_id res chain seq x y z
N MET A 1 23.95 23.11 19.10
CA MET A 1 24.78 23.40 17.92
C MET A 1 24.90 22.11 17.11
N THR A 2 24.52 22.19 15.81
CA THR A 2 24.75 21.23 14.68
C THR A 2 24.25 19.79 14.85
N SER A 3 23.04 19.42 14.42
CA SER A 3 22.61 19.12 13.03
C SER A 3 23.45 18.05 12.32
N MET A 4 22.82 16.91 11.98
CA MET A 4 22.92 16.32 10.64
C MET A 4 21.87 15.20 10.47
N GLY A 5 20.66 15.61 10.05
CA GLY A 5 19.87 14.74 9.20
C GLY A 5 20.64 14.56 7.90
N SER A 6 21.21 13.37 7.72
CA SER A 6 21.95 13.04 6.52
C SER A 6 20.95 12.77 5.38
N THR A 7 21.00 13.59 4.34
CA THR A 7 20.48 13.31 2.99
C THR A 7 21.57 12.62 2.15
N SER A 8 22.47 11.88 2.79
CA SER A 8 23.61 11.27 2.12
C SER A 8 23.12 10.16 1.18
N ILE A 9 23.61 10.20 -0.05
CA ILE A 9 23.35 9.21 -1.09
C ILE A 9 23.72 7.78 -0.64
N ASP A 10 24.64 7.64 0.32
CA ASP A 10 25.04 6.38 0.93
C ASP A 10 23.95 5.68 1.76
N ASN A 11 22.89 6.39 2.16
CA ASN A 11 21.73 5.80 2.85
C ASN A 11 20.59 5.40 1.89
N LEU A 12 20.78 5.51 0.57
CA LEU A 12 19.86 4.87 -0.37
C LEU A 12 20.04 3.35 -0.33
N PRO A 13 18.96 2.56 -0.49
CA PRO A 13 19.09 1.13 -0.69
C PRO A 13 19.84 0.88 -2.01
N THR A 14 21.16 0.68 -1.92
CA THR A 14 21.97 0.16 -3.01
C THR A 14 21.60 -1.29 -3.21
N ALA A 15 21.33 -1.70 -4.45
CA ALA A 15 20.83 -3.00 -4.88
C ALA A 15 21.79 -4.20 -4.65
N ASN A 16 22.63 -4.15 -3.62
CA ASN A 16 23.68 -5.12 -3.32
C ASN A 16 23.53 -5.73 -1.93
N ASN A 17 22.29 -5.99 -1.51
CA ASN A 17 22.01 -6.90 -0.40
C ASN A 17 21.43 -8.20 -0.95
N GLU A 18 22.03 -9.31 -0.51
CA GLU A 18 21.76 -10.70 -0.88
C GLU A 18 20.41 -11.23 -0.31
N GLU A 19 19.34 -10.43 -0.38
CA GLU A 19 17.98 -10.89 -0.12
C GLU A 19 17.16 -10.77 -1.40
N ASN A 20 17.03 -11.92 -2.07
CA ASN A 20 16.30 -12.09 -3.32
C ASN A 20 14.80 -11.84 -3.11
N VAL A 21 14.33 -10.60 -3.32
CA VAL A 21 12.90 -10.30 -3.42
C VAL A 21 12.40 -10.82 -4.77
N VAL A 22 11.95 -12.07 -4.78
CA VAL A 22 11.32 -12.70 -5.95
C VAL A 22 9.91 -12.11 -6.12
N LEU A 23 9.75 -11.22 -7.09
CA LEU A 23 8.44 -10.80 -7.59
C LEU A 23 7.78 -11.98 -8.33
N GLN A 24 6.80 -12.63 -7.70
CA GLN A 24 5.94 -13.60 -8.39
C GLN A 24 4.84 -12.86 -9.16
N THR A 25 5.00 -12.74 -10.48
CA THR A 25 3.94 -12.25 -11.37
C THR A 25 3.17 -13.45 -11.93
N THR A 26 1.92 -13.64 -11.53
CA THR A 26 1.03 -14.60 -12.19
C THR A 26 0.44 -13.96 -13.44
N GLU A 27 1.00 -14.26 -14.61
CA GLU A 27 0.38 -13.91 -15.90
C GLU A 27 -0.94 -14.67 -16.05
N LYS A 28 -2.06 -13.93 -16.10
CA LYS A 28 -3.35 -14.47 -16.50
C LYS A 28 -3.42 -14.55 -18.03
N ASN A 29 -3.53 -15.78 -18.53
CA ASN A 29 -4.08 -16.21 -19.82
C ASN A 29 -3.87 -15.25 -21.01
N ASN A 30 -2.85 -15.56 -21.82
CA ASN A 30 -2.71 -15.08 -23.19
C ASN A 30 -3.84 -15.68 -24.05
N ILE A 31 -4.94 -14.93 -24.23
CA ILE A 31 -5.97 -15.29 -25.22
C ILE A 31 -5.41 -14.91 -26.59
N VAL A 32 -5.05 -15.93 -27.39
CA VAL A 32 -4.66 -15.74 -28.79
C VAL A 32 -5.88 -15.21 -29.54
N VAL A 33 -5.92 -13.91 -29.82
CA VAL A 33 -6.95 -13.30 -30.66
C VAL A 33 -6.65 -13.67 -32.12
N GLU A 34 -7.59 -14.35 -32.77
CA GLU A 34 -7.44 -14.75 -34.18
C GLU A 34 -7.41 -13.51 -35.09
N ASP A 35 -6.26 -13.31 -35.75
CA ASP A 35 -5.97 -12.16 -36.59
C ASP A 35 -6.76 -12.21 -37.92
N LYS A 36 -7.98 -11.66 -37.90
CA LYS A 36 -8.87 -11.57 -39.07
C LYS A 36 -8.23 -10.84 -40.25
N ALA A 37 -7.23 -9.96 -40.01
CA ALA A 37 -6.54 -9.24 -41.07
C ALA A 37 -5.72 -10.18 -41.97
N ARG A 38 -5.07 -11.21 -41.39
CA ARG A 38 -4.35 -12.23 -42.18
C ARG A 38 -5.29 -13.11 -43.03
N LYS A 39 -6.52 -13.34 -42.59
CA LYS A 39 -7.53 -14.08 -43.37
C LYS A 39 -7.97 -13.30 -44.61
N LEU A 40 -8.25 -12.01 -44.43
CA LEU A 40 -8.63 -11.09 -45.51
C LEU A 40 -7.50 -10.87 -46.53
N GLN A 41 -6.24 -10.88 -46.08
CA GLN A 41 -5.08 -10.85 -46.98
C GLN A 41 -5.00 -12.11 -47.85
N LYS A 42 -5.13 -13.31 -47.25
CA LYS A 42 -5.12 -14.57 -48.00
C LYS A 42 -6.25 -14.68 -49.01
N GLU A 43 -7.43 -14.15 -48.69
CA GLU A 43 -8.58 -14.13 -49.59
C GLU A 43 -8.34 -13.18 -50.78
N ARG A 44 -7.75 -12.01 -50.54
CA ARG A 44 -7.36 -11.07 -51.61
C ARG A 44 -6.24 -11.62 -52.50
N GLU A 45 -5.29 -12.35 -51.93
CA GLU A 45 -4.23 -13.03 -52.67
C GLU A 45 -4.77 -14.18 -53.53
N ALA A 46 -5.81 -14.87 -53.07
CA ALA A 46 -6.49 -15.91 -53.84
C ALA A 46 -7.26 -15.35 -55.05
N ASP A 47 -7.90 -14.17 -54.89
CA ASP A 47 -8.66 -13.51 -55.95
C ASP A 47 -7.75 -12.95 -57.07
N LEU A 48 -6.49 -12.63 -56.75
CA LEU A 48 -5.50 -12.16 -57.72
C LEU A 48 -4.83 -13.28 -58.53
N ASN A 49 -5.10 -14.56 -58.23
CA ASN A 49 -4.50 -15.70 -58.96
C ASN A 49 -5.32 -16.17 -60.18
N ILE A 50 -6.17 -15.31 -60.75
CA ILE A 50 -6.63 -15.50 -62.13
C ILE A 50 -5.53 -15.04 -63.09
N LYS A 51 -4.55 -15.93 -63.28
CA LYS A 51 -3.67 -15.90 -64.47
C LYS A 51 -4.58 -16.14 -65.68
N ASN A 52 -4.75 -15.09 -66.51
CA ASN A 52 -5.42 -15.05 -67.83
C ASN A 52 -6.75 -14.26 -67.92
N ALA A 53 -6.84 -13.10 -67.27
CA ALA A 53 -7.68 -12.01 -67.80
C ALA A 53 -6.75 -10.96 -68.45
N PRO A 54 -7.08 -10.39 -69.63
CA PRO A 54 -6.29 -9.31 -70.22
C PRO A 54 -6.16 -8.17 -69.21
N PRO A 55 -5.02 -7.44 -69.17
CA PRO A 55 -4.95 -6.24 -68.36
C PRO A 55 -6.12 -5.35 -68.81
N VAL A 56 -7.01 -5.01 -67.87
CA VAL A 56 -7.96 -3.93 -68.09
C VAL A 56 -7.10 -2.69 -68.23
N GLN A 57 -6.67 -2.38 -69.46
CA GLN A 57 -6.20 -1.05 -69.81
C GLN A 57 -7.42 -0.16 -69.62
N MET A 58 -7.52 0.40 -68.42
CA MET A 58 -8.53 1.38 -68.10
C MET A 58 -8.24 2.55 -69.03
N ASP A 59 -9.01 2.64 -70.11
CA ASP A 59 -8.87 3.70 -71.10
C ASP A 59 -9.03 5.03 -70.37
N VAL A 60 -7.92 5.73 -70.20
CA VAL A 60 -7.83 6.96 -69.41
C VAL A 60 -8.86 7.98 -69.90
N ASN A 61 -9.18 7.97 -71.20
CA ASN A 61 -10.21 8.84 -71.75
C ASN A 61 -11.61 8.46 -71.27
N LYS A 62 -11.96 7.16 -71.23
CA LYS A 62 -13.23 6.68 -70.66
C LYS A 62 -13.34 6.98 -69.17
N PHE A 63 -12.23 6.89 -68.44
CA PHE A 63 -12.19 7.22 -67.01
C PHE A 63 -12.40 8.72 -66.76
N VAL A 64 -11.68 9.57 -67.50
CA VAL A 64 -11.82 11.04 -67.38
C VAL A 64 -13.21 11.49 -67.81
N SER A 65 -13.76 10.96 -68.90
CA SER A 65 -15.14 11.24 -69.31
C SER A 65 -16.15 10.77 -68.26
N GLY A 66 -15.94 9.58 -67.65
CA GLY A 66 -16.79 9.08 -66.57
C GLY A 66 -16.77 9.96 -65.32
N ILE A 67 -15.60 10.48 -64.93
CA ILE A 67 -15.47 11.43 -63.82
C ILE A 67 -16.13 12.76 -64.15
N GLN A 68 -15.96 13.27 -65.38
CA GLN A 68 -16.56 14.53 -65.79
C GLN A 68 -18.10 14.45 -65.86
N GLU A 69 -18.63 13.33 -66.35
CA GLU A 69 -20.06 13.05 -66.35
C GLU A 69 -20.61 12.86 -64.94
N ALA A 70 -19.92 12.11 -64.08
CA ALA A 70 -20.28 11.95 -62.66
C ALA A 70 -20.18 13.26 -61.86
N SER A 71 -19.26 14.16 -62.24
CA SER A 71 -19.15 15.51 -61.68
C SER A 71 -20.32 16.37 -62.11
N SER A 72 -20.69 16.33 -63.40
CA SER A 72 -21.78 17.14 -63.96
C SER A 72 -23.17 16.71 -63.50
N SER A 73 -23.35 15.42 -63.21
CA SER A 73 -24.58 14.84 -62.67
C SER A 73 -24.67 14.94 -61.14
N GLY A 74 -23.66 15.51 -60.48
CA GLY A 74 -23.61 15.67 -59.03
C GLY A 74 -23.40 14.37 -58.24
N MET A 75 -23.14 13.24 -58.91
CA MET A 75 -22.94 11.92 -58.29
C MET A 75 -21.66 11.81 -57.45
N LEU A 76 -20.67 12.69 -57.68
CA LEU A 76 -19.46 12.75 -56.85
C LEU A 76 -19.66 13.54 -55.55
N SER A 77 -20.76 14.28 -55.42
CA SER A 77 -21.10 14.92 -54.15
C SER A 77 -21.65 13.85 -53.21
N LEU A 78 -20.94 13.62 -52.10
CA LEU A 78 -21.44 12.72 -51.06
C LEU A 78 -22.76 13.30 -50.52
N PRO A 79 -23.84 12.50 -50.43
CA PRO A 79 -25.09 12.98 -49.86
C PRO A 79 -24.82 13.42 -48.42
N SER A 80 -25.21 14.64 -48.07
CA SER A 80 -25.18 15.14 -46.69
C SER A 80 -26.30 14.49 -45.86
N ARG A 81 -26.50 13.19 -46.00
CA ARG A 81 -27.46 12.45 -45.20
C ARG A 81 -26.70 12.08 -43.92
N ASP A 82 -27.14 12.69 -42.82
CA ASP A 82 -26.63 12.54 -41.45
C ASP A 82 -25.46 13.44 -41.03
N ILE A 83 -25.41 14.69 -41.51
CA ILE A 83 -24.58 15.74 -40.88
C ILE A 83 -25.46 16.60 -39.97
N PRO A 84 -25.32 16.51 -38.63
CA PRO A 84 -25.99 17.40 -37.70
C PRO A 84 -25.54 18.85 -37.96
N HIS A 85 -26.41 19.67 -38.55
CA HIS A 85 -26.14 21.09 -38.77
C HIS A 85 -26.38 21.94 -37.51
N ASP A 86 -27.01 21.35 -36.49
CA ASP A 86 -27.32 22.04 -35.25
C ASP A 86 -26.09 22.11 -34.33
N LYS A 87 -25.49 23.30 -34.28
CA LYS A 87 -24.36 23.62 -33.41
C LYS A 87 -24.81 24.17 -32.05
N ASP A 88 -26.12 24.26 -31.76
CA ASP A 88 -26.62 24.82 -30.49
C ASP A 88 -26.11 24.04 -29.29
N ARG A 89 -25.91 22.72 -29.42
CA ARG A 89 -25.33 21.89 -28.34
C ARG A 89 -23.88 22.25 -28.03
N LEU A 90 -23.11 22.62 -29.05
CA LEU A 90 -21.72 23.05 -28.88
C LEU A 90 -21.70 24.46 -28.26
N ILE A 91 -22.48 25.39 -28.80
CA ILE A 91 -22.50 26.80 -28.34
C ILE A 91 -22.97 26.94 -26.88
N LYS A 92 -23.83 26.02 -26.41
CA LYS A 92 -24.33 25.99 -25.03
C LYS A 92 -23.40 25.28 -24.05
N ASP A 93 -22.39 24.56 -24.51
CA ASP A 93 -21.44 23.90 -23.62
C ASP A 93 -20.45 24.94 -23.09
N GLU A 94 -20.50 25.20 -21.78
CA GLU A 94 -19.54 26.11 -21.17
C GLU A 94 -18.10 25.58 -21.28
N ASN A 95 -17.92 24.25 -21.30
CA ASN A 95 -16.60 23.61 -21.31
C ASN A 95 -15.81 23.84 -22.60
N ILE A 96 -16.47 24.23 -23.69
CA ILE A 96 -15.81 24.47 -24.98
C ILE A 96 -15.39 25.92 -25.18
N LYS A 97 -15.68 26.81 -24.22
CA LYS A 97 -15.28 28.23 -24.31
C LYS A 97 -13.76 28.31 -24.26
N PRO A 98 -13.09 29.11 -25.12
CA PRO A 98 -11.63 29.22 -25.17
C PRO A 98 -10.95 29.63 -23.84
N ASN A 99 -11.71 30.19 -22.89
CA ASN A 99 -11.23 30.56 -21.57
C ASN A 99 -12.07 29.91 -20.46
N PHE A 100 -12.53 28.68 -20.68
CA PHE A 100 -13.29 27.95 -19.67
C PHE A 100 -12.38 27.46 -18.55
N ILE A 101 -12.72 27.84 -17.32
CA ILE A 101 -12.07 27.34 -16.10
C ILE A 101 -13.08 26.38 -15.45
N PRO A 102 -12.78 25.07 -15.36
CA PRO A 102 -13.66 24.10 -14.73
C PRO A 102 -13.99 24.50 -13.29
N LYS A 103 -15.28 24.68 -12.98
CA LYS A 103 -15.77 25.07 -11.64
C LYS A 103 -16.02 23.88 -10.71
N GLY A 104 -15.57 22.68 -11.08
CA GLY A 104 -15.82 21.45 -10.34
C GLY A 104 -14.53 20.82 -9.85
N ALA A 105 -14.52 20.46 -8.57
CA ALA A 105 -13.43 19.85 -7.80
C ALA A 105 -12.31 20.83 -7.43
N HIS A 106 -12.64 21.77 -6.53
CA HIS A 106 -11.72 22.57 -5.70
C HIS A 106 -10.47 23.11 -6.43
N PRO A 107 -10.33 24.43 -6.61
CA PRO A 107 -8.99 24.99 -6.71
C PRO A 107 -8.37 24.84 -5.32
N THR A 108 -7.93 23.63 -4.96
CA THR A 108 -6.93 23.46 -3.92
C THR A 108 -5.75 24.23 -4.46
N ASP A 109 -5.57 25.42 -3.91
CA ASP A 109 -4.46 26.27 -4.25
C ASP A 109 -3.21 25.50 -3.81
N TYR A 110 -2.61 24.81 -4.78
CA TYR A 110 -1.46 23.93 -4.59
C TYR A 110 -0.26 24.68 -4.01
N ILE A 111 -0.30 26.02 -3.96
CA ILE A 111 0.71 26.90 -3.40
C ILE A 111 0.43 27.18 -1.90
N THR A 112 -0.83 27.22 -1.47
CA THR A 112 -1.20 27.47 -0.06
C THR A 112 -1.52 26.21 0.73
N GLU A 113 -1.82 25.08 0.07
CA GLU A 113 -2.03 23.77 0.71
C GLU A 113 -0.74 22.99 1.01
N HIS A 114 0.42 23.63 0.97
CA HIS A 114 1.62 23.02 1.49
C HIS A 114 1.50 22.86 3.00
N GLN A 115 1.67 21.63 3.50
CA GLN A 115 1.85 21.40 4.93
C GLN A 115 2.97 22.34 5.41
N THR A 116 2.59 23.36 6.17
CA THR A 116 3.58 24.27 6.73
C THR A 116 4.50 23.47 7.64
N SER A 117 5.75 23.89 7.79
CA SER A 117 6.66 23.23 8.74
C SER A 117 6.04 23.10 10.13
N GLU A 118 5.21 24.07 10.52
CA GLU A 118 4.45 24.04 11.77
C GLU A 118 3.37 22.95 11.82
N GLU A 119 2.61 22.75 10.73
CA GLU A 119 1.64 21.64 10.59
C GLU A 119 2.36 20.28 10.71
N ILE A 120 3.50 20.12 10.03
CA ILE A 120 4.32 18.91 10.07
C ILE A 120 4.86 18.66 11.48
N ILE A 121 5.37 19.69 12.15
CA ILE A 121 5.86 19.61 13.54
C ILE A 121 4.71 19.21 14.47
N LYS A 122 3.54 19.82 14.33
CA LYS A 122 2.34 19.54 15.14
C LYS A 122 1.83 18.11 14.92
N GLN A 123 1.85 17.63 13.68
CA GLN A 123 1.47 16.25 13.35
C GLN A 123 2.45 15.24 13.96
N ASN A 124 3.75 15.51 13.87
CA ASN A 124 4.78 14.66 14.48
C ASN A 124 4.72 14.67 16.01
N ALA A 125 4.50 15.84 16.63
CA ALA A 125 4.33 15.96 18.08
C ALA A 125 3.11 15.18 18.57
N LYS A 126 1.98 15.25 17.86
CA LYS A 126 0.79 14.43 18.16
C LYS A 126 1.07 12.93 18.01
N LYS A 127 1.81 12.54 16.98
CA LYS A 127 2.18 11.14 16.75
C LYS A 127 3.15 10.63 17.82
N GLN A 128 4.10 11.44 18.27
CA GLN A 128 4.98 11.13 19.40
C GLN A 128 4.17 11.00 20.68
N GLN A 129 3.31 11.98 21.00
CA GLN A 129 2.47 11.94 22.20
C GLN A 129 1.61 10.66 22.28
N SER A 130 1.04 10.19 21.16
CA SER A 130 0.29 8.93 21.14
C SER A 130 1.17 7.69 21.40
N GLN A 131 2.42 7.70 20.91
CA GLN A 131 3.39 6.62 21.19
C GLN A 131 3.85 6.68 22.64
N ASP A 132 4.21 7.87 23.13
CA ASP A 132 4.61 8.12 24.52
C ASP A 132 3.53 7.68 25.49
N ASN A 133 2.25 7.91 25.17
CA ASN A 133 1.13 7.44 26.00
C ASN A 133 1.09 5.91 26.13
N LEU A 134 1.31 5.16 25.05
CA LEU A 134 1.35 3.70 25.12
C LEU A 134 2.54 3.22 25.93
N ASP A 135 3.71 3.84 25.75
CA ASP A 135 4.92 3.50 26.49
C ASP A 135 4.78 3.80 27.99
N ILE A 136 4.12 4.91 28.36
CA ILE A 136 3.79 5.24 29.74
C ILE A 136 2.85 4.17 30.33
N LEU A 137 1.80 3.80 29.61
CA LEU A 137 0.85 2.77 30.06
C LEU A 137 1.53 1.40 30.23
N PHE A 138 2.41 1.02 29.31
CA PHE A 138 3.18 -0.21 29.44
C PHE A 138 4.12 -0.18 30.63
N THR A 139 4.81 0.95 30.85
CA THR A 139 5.72 1.12 31.99
C THR A 139 4.96 1.03 33.32
N GLU A 140 3.78 1.65 33.39
CA GLU A 140 2.93 1.63 34.58
C GLU A 140 2.33 0.25 34.85
N LEU A 141 1.89 -0.48 33.80
CA LEU A 141 1.27 -1.80 33.92
C LEU A 141 2.30 -2.93 34.08
N ALA A 142 3.55 -2.73 33.64
CA ALA A 142 4.60 -3.74 33.73
C ALA A 142 4.87 -4.18 35.17
N LEU A 143 4.92 -3.22 36.12
CA LEU A 143 5.16 -3.51 37.53
C LEU A 143 4.07 -4.39 38.18
N PRO A 144 2.76 -4.01 38.15
CA PRO A 144 1.71 -4.84 38.72
C PRO A 144 1.55 -6.18 37.98
N THR A 145 1.74 -6.20 36.66
CA THR A 145 1.72 -7.46 35.87
C THR A 145 2.84 -8.40 36.29
N MET A 146 4.06 -7.87 36.48
CA MET A 146 5.20 -8.64 36.97
C MET A 146 4.93 -9.20 38.37
N ILE A 147 4.40 -8.39 39.29
CA ILE A 147 4.05 -8.84 40.65
C ILE A 147 2.98 -9.95 40.58
N ALA A 148 1.98 -9.81 39.73
CA ALA A 148 0.94 -10.82 39.53
C ALA A 148 1.51 -12.14 38.98
N ALA A 149 2.37 -12.07 37.96
CA ALA A 149 3.03 -13.25 37.38
C ALA A 149 3.95 -13.95 38.41
N LEU A 150 4.71 -13.17 39.17
CA LEU A 150 5.58 -13.70 40.23
C LEU A 150 4.78 -14.33 41.36
N TYR A 151 3.68 -13.69 41.79
CA TYR A 151 2.78 -14.24 42.79
C TYR A 151 2.16 -15.56 42.31
N PHE A 152 1.73 -15.63 41.05
CA PHE A 152 1.22 -16.85 40.45
C PHE A 152 2.28 -17.97 40.44
N ALA A 153 3.51 -17.67 40.03
CA ALA A 153 4.61 -18.63 40.06
C ALA A 153 4.93 -19.09 41.51
N TYR A 154 4.90 -18.17 42.47
CA TYR A 154 5.14 -18.45 43.88
C TYR A 154 4.06 -19.35 44.51
N GLN A 155 2.82 -19.22 44.05
CA GLN A 155 1.68 -20.04 44.50
C GLN A 155 1.79 -21.51 44.04
N LEU A 156 2.67 -21.82 43.09
CA LEU A 156 2.82 -23.18 42.57
C LEU A 156 3.22 -24.18 43.68
N PRO A 157 2.60 -25.38 43.72
CA PRO A 157 2.92 -26.39 44.72
C PRO A 157 4.36 -26.89 44.63
N ALA A 158 4.98 -26.83 43.45
CA ALA A 158 6.39 -27.15 43.26
C ALA A 158 7.31 -26.20 44.04
N VAL A 159 7.04 -24.89 43.96
CA VAL A 159 7.78 -23.85 44.70
C VAL A 159 7.58 -24.06 46.21
N ARG A 160 6.34 -24.32 46.65
CA ARG A 160 6.07 -24.65 48.07
C ARG A 160 6.89 -25.85 48.56
N LYS A 161 6.97 -26.94 47.78
CA LYS A 161 7.79 -28.12 48.13
C LYS A 161 9.28 -27.79 48.19
N MET A 162 9.77 -26.95 47.28
CA MET A 162 11.16 -26.47 47.29
C MET A 162 11.46 -25.66 48.56
N PHE A 163 10.56 -24.76 48.98
CA PHE A 163 10.72 -23.99 50.21
C PHE A 163 10.75 -24.87 51.46
N ILE A 164 9.87 -25.89 51.55
CA ILE A 164 9.88 -26.85 52.67
C ILE A 164 11.21 -27.61 52.72
N LYS A 165 11.76 -27.99 51.57
CA LYS A 165 13.05 -28.68 51.47
C LYS A 165 14.22 -27.75 51.82
N SER A 166 14.18 -26.49 51.40
CA SER A 166 15.27 -25.53 51.60
C SER A 166 15.30 -24.91 53.00
N PHE A 167 14.14 -24.73 53.63
CA PHE A 167 14.00 -24.11 54.95
C PHE A 167 13.17 -24.99 55.89
N PRO A 168 13.63 -26.22 56.23
CA PRO A 168 12.86 -27.16 57.05
C PRO A 168 12.56 -26.63 58.46
N PHE A 169 13.38 -25.71 58.99
CA PHE A 169 13.18 -25.06 60.28
C PHE A 169 11.93 -24.15 60.35
N CYS A 170 11.44 -23.67 59.20
CA CYS A 170 10.29 -22.76 59.13
C CYS A 170 8.93 -23.49 59.06
N TYR A 171 8.95 -24.81 58.95
CA TYR A 171 7.76 -25.66 58.78
C TYR A 171 7.64 -26.63 59.95
N ASN A 172 6.40 -26.86 60.39
CA ASN A 172 6.10 -27.86 61.40
C ASN A 172 6.26 -29.28 60.83
N LYS A 173 6.39 -30.29 61.69
CA LYS A 173 6.47 -31.71 61.28
C LYS A 173 5.30 -32.16 60.39
N SER A 174 4.15 -31.49 60.50
CA SER A 174 2.95 -31.72 59.68
C SER A 174 3.01 -31.09 58.27
N GLY A 175 4.03 -30.28 57.96
CA GLY A 175 4.16 -29.58 56.67
C GLY A 175 3.45 -28.21 56.60
N ASP A 176 2.88 -27.77 57.71
CA ASP A 176 2.24 -26.46 57.85
C ASP A 176 3.22 -25.37 58.26
N LYS A 177 2.94 -24.13 57.85
CA LYS A 177 3.77 -22.96 58.16
C LYS A 177 3.55 -22.54 59.61
N ASN A 178 4.63 -22.43 60.38
CA ASN A 178 4.61 -21.75 61.68
C ASN A 178 4.60 -20.22 61.47
N ILE A 179 4.33 -19.42 62.50
CA ILE A 179 4.36 -17.94 62.47
C ILE A 179 5.70 -17.45 61.90
N TYR A 180 6.82 -18.07 62.31
CA TYR A 180 8.14 -17.81 61.73
C TYR A 180 8.20 -18.11 60.23
N GLY A 181 7.56 -19.18 59.77
CA GLY A 181 7.48 -19.53 58.36
C GLY A 181 6.63 -18.55 57.55
N PHE A 182 5.59 -17.95 58.12
CA PHE A 182 4.87 -16.85 57.46
C PHE A 182 5.74 -15.59 57.36
N LEU A 183 6.47 -15.24 58.41
CA LEU A 183 7.38 -14.09 58.42
C LEU A 183 8.50 -14.25 57.38
N VAL A 184 9.18 -15.39 57.38
CA VAL A 184 10.26 -15.69 56.43
C VAL A 184 9.74 -15.69 54.99
N ASN A 185 8.57 -16.30 54.73
CA ASN A 185 7.97 -16.29 53.39
C ASN A 185 7.64 -14.87 52.91
N SER A 186 7.13 -14.00 53.79
CA SER A 186 6.86 -12.60 53.44
C SER A 186 8.14 -11.85 53.09
N LEU A 187 9.19 -12.03 53.90
CA LEU A 187 10.49 -11.38 53.68
C LEU A 187 11.17 -11.87 52.41
N VAL A 188 11.14 -13.18 52.14
CA VAL A 188 11.67 -13.75 50.90
C VAL A 188 10.88 -13.26 49.68
N PHE A 189 9.55 -13.23 49.76
CA PHE A 189 8.72 -12.74 48.66
C PHE A 189 9.01 -11.26 48.35
N GLY A 190 9.12 -10.41 49.38
CA GLY A 190 9.52 -9.02 49.23
C GLY A 190 10.93 -8.86 48.64
N ALA A 191 11.89 -9.70 49.09
CA ALA A 191 13.25 -9.70 48.55
C ALA A 191 13.30 -10.12 47.08
N ILE A 192 12.49 -11.10 46.66
CA ILE A 192 12.38 -11.53 45.27
C ILE A 192 11.77 -10.40 44.43
N ILE A 193 10.69 -9.74 44.87
CA ILE A 193 10.10 -8.61 44.14
C ILE A 193 11.12 -7.47 43.97
N TYR A 194 11.82 -7.10 45.04
CA TYR A 194 12.85 -6.06 45.00
C TYR A 194 13.99 -6.43 44.04
N SER A 195 14.45 -7.68 44.09
CA SER A 195 15.51 -8.18 43.20
C SER A 195 15.06 -8.19 41.75
N SER A 196 13.86 -8.69 41.46
CA SER A 196 13.28 -8.70 40.12
C SER A 196 13.09 -7.29 39.56
N ASN A 197 12.57 -6.35 40.36
CA ASN A 197 12.46 -4.95 39.96
C ASN A 197 13.83 -4.35 39.62
N LYS A 198 14.86 -4.66 40.42
CA LYS A 198 16.23 -4.19 40.17
C LYS A 198 16.84 -4.79 38.90
N VAL A 199 16.58 -6.05 38.61
CA VAL A 199 16.99 -6.71 37.36
C VAL A 199 16.30 -6.05 36.17
N VAL A 200 14.98 -5.84 36.21
CA VAL A 200 14.23 -5.17 35.15
C VAL A 200 14.76 -3.76 34.89
N ASN A 201 15.00 -2.97 35.94
CA ASN A 201 15.55 -1.62 35.80
C ASN A 201 16.98 -1.61 35.24
N HIS A 202 17.77 -2.67 35.48
CA HIS A 202 19.12 -2.81 34.91
C HIS A 202 19.09 -3.28 33.45
N LEU A 203 18.07 -4.05 33.03
CA LEU A 203 17.89 -4.46 31.64
C LEU A 203 17.23 -3.37 30.78
N SER A 204 16.47 -2.46 31.39
CA SER A 204 15.81 -1.34 30.70
C SER A 204 16.75 -0.15 30.45
N LYS A 205 17.96 -0.17 31.01
CA LYS A 205 19.03 0.81 30.75
C LYS A 205 19.96 0.28 29.67
#